data_AF-A0A7C7Q127-F1
#
_entry.id   AF-A0A7C7Q127-F1
#
_cell.length_a   1.000
_cell.length_b   1.000
_cell.length_c   1.000
_cell.angle_alpha   90.00
_cell.angle_beta   90.00
_cell.angle_gamma   90.00
#
_symmetry.space_group_name_H-M   'P 1'
#
loop_
_entity.id
_entity.type
_entity.pdbx_description
1 polymer ?
#
loop_
_entity_poly.entity_id
_entity_poly.type
_entity_poly.pdbx_seq_one_letter_code
_entity_poly.pdbx_strand_id
1 'polypeptide(L)'
;MIIYEEKINFRDKLKDITQKEQLLLYIKENRIVAYFQPIVDSKTYKPYALECLARIIDENNKILPAGMFIDIAIETVTSESIISIIYFLPADASK
;
A
#
# COMPACT_ATOMS: atom_id res chain seq x y z
N MET A 1 -14.45 -14.78 -33.02
CA MET A 1 -13.49 -14.01 -32.23
C MET A 1 -14.16 -13.14 -31.14
N ILE A 2 -15.40 -13.44 -30.72
CA ILE A 2 -16.13 -12.65 -29.69
C ILE A 2 -16.04 -13.34 -28.31
N ILE A 3 -16.06 -14.68 -28.29
CA ILE A 3 -16.01 -15.49 -27.05
C ILE A 3 -14.66 -15.34 -26.31
N TYR A 4 -13.57 -15.00 -26.99
CA TYR A 4 -12.26 -14.84 -26.35
C TYR A 4 -12.13 -13.49 -25.65
N GLU A 5 -12.65 -12.41 -26.25
CA GLU A 5 -12.64 -11.06 -25.67
C GLU A 5 -13.53 -10.97 -24.42
N GLU A 6 -14.73 -11.57 -24.43
CA GLU A 6 -15.59 -11.62 -23.22
C GLU A 6 -14.93 -12.38 -22.06
N LYS A 7 -14.23 -13.49 -22.35
CA LYS A 7 -13.51 -14.28 -21.33
C LYS A 7 -12.33 -13.52 -20.74
N ILE A 8 -11.61 -12.73 -21.54
CA ILE A 8 -10.52 -11.88 -21.06
C ILE A 8 -11.08 -10.83 -20.09
N ASN A 9 -12.11 -10.09 -20.51
CA ASN A 9 -12.72 -9.03 -19.71
C ASN A 9 -13.28 -9.55 -18.38
N PHE A 10 -13.95 -10.71 -18.39
CA PHE A 10 -14.46 -11.32 -17.16
C PHE A 10 -13.34 -11.73 -16.19
N ARG A 11 -12.22 -12.25 -16.70
CA ARG A 11 -11.09 -12.68 -15.86
C ARG A 11 -10.37 -11.50 -15.22
N ASP A 12 -10.19 -10.42 -15.97
CA ASP A 12 -9.56 -9.20 -15.46
C ASP A 12 -10.43 -8.59 -14.36
N LYS A 13 -11.75 -8.51 -14.60
CA LYS A 13 -12.70 -8.03 -13.58
C LYS A 13 -12.72 -8.89 -12.31
N LEU A 14 -12.61 -10.21 -12.44
CA LEU A 14 -12.49 -11.11 -11.27
C LEU A 14 -11.19 -10.84 -10.50
N LYS A 15 -10.07 -10.64 -11.20
CA LYS A 15 -8.78 -10.35 -10.60
C LYS A 15 -8.82 -9.04 -9.81
N ASP A 16 -9.45 -8.00 -10.36
CA ASP A 16 -9.63 -6.72 -9.67
C ASP A 16 -10.44 -6.88 -8.38
N ILE A 17 -11.55 -7.64 -8.43
CA ILE A 17 -12.36 -7.94 -7.24
C ILE A 17 -11.51 -8.65 -6.17
N THR A 18 -10.75 -9.67 -6.56
CA THR A 18 -9.89 -10.40 -5.62
C THR A 18 -8.85 -9.50 -4.97
N GLN A 19 -8.23 -8.59 -5.72
CA GLN A 19 -7.25 -7.66 -5.16
C GLN A 19 -7.88 -6.66 -4.19
N LYS A 20 -9.11 -6.20 -4.45
CA LYS A 20 -9.89 -5.34 -3.55
C LYS A 20 -10.18 -6.04 -2.23
N GLU A 21 -10.66 -7.27 -2.29
CA GLU A 21 -10.94 -8.09 -1.10
C GLU A 21 -9.68 -8.33 -0.26
N GLN A 22 -8.56 -8.63 -0.93
CA GLN A 22 -7.27 -8.84 -0.29
C GLN A 22 -6.76 -7.56 0.41
N LEU A 23 -6.90 -6.40 -0.22
CA LEU A 23 -6.53 -5.12 0.39
C LEU A 23 -7.36 -4.83 1.65
N LEU A 24 -8.67 -5.06 1.60
CA LEU A 24 -9.56 -4.90 2.76
C LEU A 24 -9.17 -5.84 3.91
N LEU A 25 -8.73 -7.07 3.59
CA LEU A 25 -8.23 -8.00 4.60
C LEU A 25 -6.96 -7.46 5.26
N TYR A 26 -5.99 -6.94 4.49
CA TYR A 26 -4.78 -6.35 5.04
C TYR A 26 -5.05 -5.14 5.93
N ILE A 27 -6.03 -4.31 5.57
CA ILE A 27 -6.49 -3.20 6.42
C ILE A 27 -7.06 -3.72 7.74
N LYS A 28 -7.98 -4.71 7.67
CA LYS A 28 -8.61 -5.31 8.84
C LYS A 28 -7.60 -5.97 9.78
N GLU A 29 -6.54 -6.54 9.24
CA GLU A 29 -5.47 -7.20 9.99
C GLU A 29 -4.35 -6.26 10.45
N ASN A 30 -4.48 -4.94 10.26
CA ASN A 30 -3.46 -3.94 10.61
C ASN A 30 -2.07 -4.23 9.98
N ARG A 31 -2.06 -4.69 8.73
CA ARG A 31 -0.83 -5.06 7.99
C ARG A 31 -0.23 -3.92 7.18
N ILE A 32 -0.85 -2.75 7.20
CA ILE A 32 -0.29 -1.54 6.58
C ILE A 32 0.62 -0.86 7.59
N VAL A 33 1.87 -0.60 7.18
CA VAL A 33 2.93 -0.05 8.03
C VAL A 33 3.66 1.09 7.32
N ALA A 34 4.24 2.00 8.09
CA ALA A 34 5.08 3.09 7.59
C ALA A 34 6.54 2.65 7.58
N TYR A 35 7.20 2.89 6.45
CA TYR A 35 8.64 2.85 6.31
C TYR A 35 9.14 4.28 6.20
N PHE A 36 10.37 4.52 6.65
CA PHE A 36 10.97 5.85 6.60
C PHE A 36 12.21 5.84 5.72
N GLN A 37 12.22 6.69 4.69
CA GLN A 37 13.36 6.87 3.82
C GLN A 37 14.07 8.18 4.17
N PRO A 38 15.36 8.15 4.58
CA PRO A 38 16.11 9.37 4.83
C PRO A 38 16.29 10.23 3.58
N ILE A 39 16.04 11.53 3.71
CA ILE A 39 16.42 12.54 2.74
C ILE A 39 17.72 13.18 3.23
N VAL A 40 18.75 13.11 2.39
CA VAL A 40 20.13 13.47 2.73
C VAL A 40 20.52 14.76 2.01
N ASP A 41 21.16 15.67 2.74
CA ASP A 41 21.72 16.89 2.15
C ASP A 41 22.94 16.50 1.30
N SER A 42 22.92 16.87 0.02
CA SER A 42 23.95 16.43 -0.95
C SER A 42 25.32 17.07 -0.75
N LYS A 43 25.44 18.12 0.06
CA LYS A 43 26.70 18.81 0.35
C LYS A 43 27.36 18.25 1.60
N THR A 44 26.56 18.00 2.64
CA THR A 44 27.02 17.58 3.97
C THR A 44 26.93 16.06 4.17
N TYR A 45 26.19 15.36 3.30
CA TYR A 45 25.85 13.94 3.42
C TYR A 45 25.16 13.56 4.72
N LYS A 46 24.56 14.53 5.42
CA LYS A 46 23.82 14.30 6.66
C LYS A 46 22.32 14.18 6.36
N PRO A 47 21.61 13.21 6.97
CA PRO A 47 20.15 13.18 6.93
C PRO A 47 19.58 14.46 7.55
N TYR A 48 18.59 15.07 6.89
CA TYR A 48 17.91 16.26 7.42
C TYR A 48 16.38 16.14 7.45
N ALA A 49 15.81 15.12 6.79
CA ALA A 49 14.39 14.81 6.82
C ALA A 49 14.16 13.30 6.61
N LEU A 50 12.95 12.83 6.90
CA LEU A 50 12.47 11.48 6.61
C LEU A 50 11.21 11.57 5.74
N GLU A 51 11.17 10.80 4.66
CA GLU A 51 9.97 10.57 3.87
C GLU A 51 9.23 9.34 4.44
N CYS A 52 7.94 9.50 4.73
CA CYS A 52 7.07 8.41 5.17
C CYS A 52 6.49 7.67 3.96
N LEU A 53 6.62 6.35 3.93
CA LEU A 53 6.23 5.49 2.83
C LEU A 53 5.31 4.37 3.31
N ALA A 54 4.09 4.29 2.77
CA ALA A 54 3.17 3.20 3.09
C ALA A 54 3.65 1.86 2.50
N ARG A 55 3.53 0.79 3.29
CA ARG A 55 3.83 -0.59 2.92
C ARG A 55 2.74 -1.53 3.43
N ILE A 56 2.55 -2.65 2.75
CA ILE A 56 1.79 -3.79 3.28
C ILE A 56 2.77 -4.93 3.59
N ILE A 57 2.59 -5.58 4.74
CA ILE A 57 3.24 -6.85 5.05
C ILE A 57 2.24 -7.98 4.76
N ASP A 58 2.48 -8.72 3.68
CA ASP A 58 1.60 -9.83 3.29
C ASP A 58 1.67 -11.01 4.29
N GLU A 59 0.83 -12.01 4.09
CA GLU A 59 0.76 -13.21 4.92
C GLU A 59 2.07 -14.02 4.96
N ASN A 60 2.96 -13.84 3.98
CA ASN A 60 4.27 -14.46 3.87
C ASN A 60 5.41 -13.54 4.35
N ASN A 61 5.09 -12.42 5.01
CA ASN A 61 6.02 -11.37 5.44
C ASN A 61 6.76 -10.67 4.30
N LYS A 62 6.24 -10.71 3.08
CA LYS A 62 6.75 -9.92 1.96
C LYS A 62 6.24 -8.49 2.07
N ILE A 63 7.13 -7.56 1.76
CA ILE A 63 6.83 -6.12 1.76
C ILE A 63 6.31 -5.72 0.38
N LEU A 64 5.09 -5.19 0.33
CA LEU A 64 4.49 -4.62 -0.87
C LEU A 64 4.57 -3.08 -0.81
N PRO A 65 5.15 -2.42 -1.83
CA PRO A 65 5.19 -0.96 -1.90
C PRO A 65 3.83 -0.37 -2.29
N ALA A 66 3.58 0.88 -1.89
CA ALA A 66 2.34 1.61 -2.17
C ALA A 66 1.93 1.56 -3.66
N GLY A 67 2.88 1.71 -4.59
CA GLY A 67 2.60 1.66 -6.03
C GLY A 67 1.96 0.36 -6.53
N MET A 68 1.99 -0.72 -5.75
CA MET A 68 1.31 -1.98 -6.11
C MET A 68 -0.16 -2.03 -5.69
N PHE A 69 -0.61 -1.16 -4.79
CA PHE A 69 -1.96 -1.21 -4.24
C PHE A 69 -2.67 0.14 -4.15
N ILE A 70 -1.98 1.25 -4.41
CA ILE A 70 -2.54 2.60 -4.21
C ILE A 70 -3.74 2.88 -5.12
N ASP A 71 -3.69 2.45 -6.38
CA ASP A 71 -4.78 2.66 -7.34
C ASP A 71 -6.05 1.94 -6.86
N ILE A 72 -5.88 0.69 -6.42
CA ILE A 72 -6.96 -0.13 -5.86
C ILE A 72 -7.49 0.49 -4.57
N ALA A 73 -6.60 1.03 -3.74
CA ALA A 73 -6.95 1.66 -2.47
C ALA A 73 -7.79 2.92 -2.67
N ILE A 74 -7.46 3.76 -3.66
CA ILE A 74 -8.22 4.94 -4.06
C ILE A 74 -9.63 4.57 -4.52
N GLU A 75 -9.79 3.45 -5.22
CA GLU A 75 -11.11 2.99 -5.70
C GLU A 75 -11.97 2.30 -4.63
N THR A 76 -11.36 1.74 -3.59
CA THR A 76 -12.02 0.78 -2.68
C THR A 76 -12.25 1.33 -1.29
N VAL A 77 -11.38 2.23 -0.84
CA VAL A 77 -11.33 2.73 0.53
C VAL A 77 -11.52 4.24 0.49
N THR A 78 -12.26 4.81 1.44
CA THR A 78 -12.27 6.27 1.58
C THR A 78 -10.85 6.73 1.94
N SER A 79 -10.37 7.79 1.29
CA SER A 79 -9.00 8.32 1.46
C SER A 79 -8.59 8.51 2.93
N GLU A 80 -9.58 8.75 3.79
CA GLU A 80 -9.44 8.91 5.24
C GLU A 80 -8.90 7.66 5.96
N SER A 81 -9.28 6.44 5.56
CA SER A 81 -8.82 5.24 6.28
C SER A 81 -7.35 4.92 5.99
N ILE A 82 -6.88 5.10 4.74
CA ILE A 82 -5.48 4.89 4.37
C ILE A 82 -4.58 5.92 5.06
N ILE A 83 -5.01 7.19 5.04
CA ILE A 83 -4.32 8.28 5.72
C ILE A 83 -4.28 8.01 7.22
N SER A 84 -5.41 7.61 7.83
CA SER A 84 -5.44 7.32 9.27
C SER A 84 -4.44 6.24 9.67
N ILE A 85 -4.24 5.20 8.86
CA ILE A 85 -3.28 4.13 9.19
C ILE A 85 -1.83 4.66 9.20
N ILE A 86 -1.51 5.62 8.32
CA ILE A 86 -0.19 6.29 8.32
C ILE A 86 -0.05 7.22 9.54
N TYR A 87 -1.11 7.94 9.92
CA TYR A 87 -1.11 8.86 11.06
C TYR A 87 -1.19 8.17 12.44
N PHE A 88 -1.73 6.95 12.53
CA PHE A 88 -1.86 6.19 13.79
C PHE A 88 -0.67 5.30 14.13
N LEU A 89 0.35 5.24 13.26
CA LEU A 89 1.60 4.60 13.64
C LEU A 89 2.30 5.49 14.68
N PRO A 90 2.54 5.00 15.91
CA PRO A 90 3.15 5.80 16.94
C PRO A 90 4.48 6.33 16.41
N ALA A 91 4.66 7.64 16.54
CA ALA A 91 5.91 8.34 16.22
C ALA A 91 7.12 7.87 17.06
N ASP A 92 6.96 6.83 17.88
CA ASP A 92 8.01 6.18 18.63
C ASP A 92 8.56 4.96 17.89
N ALA A 93 9.46 5.22 16.94
CA ALA A 93 10.55 4.32 16.59
C ALA A 93 11.78 4.59 17.48
N SER A 94 11.56 5.05 18.71
CA SER A 94 12.57 5.35 19.73
C SER A 94 12.67 4.21 20.76
N LYS A 95 13.06 3.01 20.33
CA LYS A 95 13.62 1.98 21.23
C LYS A 95 14.70 1.18 20.54
#